data_AF-A0A1C3V6F7-F1
#
_entry.id   AF-A0A1C3V6F7-F1
#
_cell.length_a   1.000
_cell.length_b   1.000
_cell.length_c   1.000
_cell.angle_alpha   90.00
_cell.angle_beta   90.00
_cell.angle_gamma   90.00
#
_symmetry.space_group_name_H-M   'P 1'
#
loop_
_entity.id
_entity.type
_entity.pdbx_description
1 polymer ?
#
loop_
_entity_poly.entity_id
_entity_poly.type
_entity_poly.pdbx_seq_one_letter_code
_entity_poly.pdbx_strand_id
1 'polypeptide(L)'
;MPAQNMMARLASMPLITLACSVNPMPAYAEECVQEKAVYVDMDNAYELRFEPMDSESAVSNKFKLAVRNTALVAEGVVMRSDDQLRADGRIMFECPEGDVTGADLRACTVWQGMVYASDLKGHIRALPAEGESAADRLFLPALGPSIQKSSLWGKGKATVAPWDVLSLKGCNQ
;
A
#
# COMPACT_ATOMS: atom_id res chain seq x y z
N MET A 1 -8.20 -42.50 84.09
CA MET A 1 -8.03 -41.05 83.81
C MET A 1 -6.70 -40.87 83.07
N PRO A 2 -6.60 -39.95 82.10
CA PRO A 2 -6.36 -40.25 80.68
C PRO A 2 -4.88 -40.17 80.25
N ALA A 3 -4.55 -40.77 79.10
CA ALA A 3 -3.42 -40.33 78.27
C ALA A 3 -3.79 -40.55 76.79
N GLN A 4 -3.98 -39.44 76.10
CA GLN A 4 -4.52 -39.32 74.76
C GLN A 4 -3.36 -39.31 73.77
N ASN A 5 -3.17 -40.40 73.02
CA ASN A 5 -2.15 -40.46 71.97
C ASN A 5 -2.68 -39.84 70.67
N MET A 6 -2.18 -38.64 70.38
CA MET A 6 -2.48 -37.88 69.18
C MET A 6 -1.66 -38.42 68.00
N MET A 7 -2.28 -39.26 67.17
CA MET A 7 -1.71 -39.72 65.91
C MET A 7 -1.91 -38.63 64.85
N ALA A 8 -0.84 -37.90 64.54
CA ALA A 8 -0.83 -36.94 63.45
C ALA A 8 -0.92 -37.68 62.10
N ARG A 9 -2.08 -37.61 61.45
CA ARG A 9 -2.23 -38.03 60.05
C ARG A 9 -1.69 -36.92 59.16
N LEU A 10 -0.58 -37.18 58.48
CA LEU A 10 -0.09 -36.35 57.37
C LEU A 10 -1.08 -36.45 56.21
N ALA A 11 -1.84 -35.39 55.97
CA ALA A 11 -2.69 -35.26 54.80
C ALA A 11 -1.81 -34.94 53.58
N SER A 12 -1.82 -35.82 52.60
CA SER A 12 -1.17 -35.61 51.30
C SER A 12 -1.92 -34.50 50.55
N MET A 13 -1.31 -33.31 50.45
CA MET A 13 -1.86 -32.19 49.67
C MET A 13 -1.64 -32.46 48.16
N PRO A 14 -2.66 -32.32 47.31
CA PRO A 14 -2.47 -32.41 45.86
C PRO A 14 -1.80 -31.12 45.35
N LEU A 15 -0.70 -31.30 44.62
CA LEU A 15 0.03 -30.22 43.95
C LEU A 15 -0.82 -29.74 42.76
N ILE A 16 -1.49 -28.60 42.91
CA ILE A 16 -2.21 -27.93 41.81
C ILE A 16 -1.16 -27.25 40.93
N THR A 17 -0.79 -27.89 39.82
CA THR A 17 0.03 -27.28 38.76
C THR A 17 -0.79 -26.24 38.01
N LEU A 18 -0.50 -24.96 38.26
CA LEU A 18 -1.08 -23.83 37.54
C LEU A 18 -0.46 -23.77 36.13
N ALA A 19 -1.19 -24.25 35.12
CA ALA A 19 -0.76 -24.15 33.73
C ALA A 19 -0.88 -22.69 33.25
N CYS A 20 0.26 -22.00 33.11
CA CYS A 20 0.31 -20.70 32.44
C CYS A 20 0.00 -20.91 30.95
N SER A 21 -1.24 -20.65 30.54
CA SER A 21 -1.59 -20.50 29.14
C SER A 21 -0.94 -19.22 28.61
N VAL A 22 0.17 -19.40 27.88
CA VAL A 22 0.73 -18.35 27.02
C VAL A 22 -0.31 -18.10 25.94
N ASN A 23 -1.13 -17.06 26.13
CA ASN A 23 -1.98 -16.56 25.07
C ASN A 23 -1.04 -15.89 24.05
N PRO A 24 -0.93 -16.39 22.81
CA PRO A 24 -0.22 -15.64 21.78
C PRO A 24 -0.97 -14.31 21.62
N MET A 25 -0.34 -13.21 22.07
CA MET A 25 -0.83 -11.90 21.72
C MET A 25 -0.79 -11.83 20.19
N PRO A 26 -1.89 -11.44 19.51
CA PRO A 26 -1.81 -11.14 18.10
C PRO A 26 -0.73 -10.06 17.97
N ALA A 27 0.37 -10.39 17.29
CA ALA A 27 1.32 -9.39 16.87
C ALA A 27 0.51 -8.37 16.06
N TYR A 28 0.44 -7.13 16.55
CA TYR A 28 -0.11 -6.04 15.77
C TYR A 28 0.66 -6.05 14.45
N ALA A 29 0.00 -6.47 13.37
CA ALA A 29 0.49 -6.12 12.04
C ALA A 29 0.65 -4.60 12.09
N GLU A 30 1.84 -4.08 11.81
CA GLU A 30 2.01 -2.64 11.68
C GLU A 30 0.84 -2.13 10.82
N GLU A 31 0.06 -1.20 11.37
CA GLU A 31 -1.08 -0.65 10.64
C GLU A 31 -0.56 -0.11 9.31
N CYS A 32 -1.10 -0.63 8.21
CA CYS A 32 -0.65 -0.27 6.88
C CYS A 32 -0.95 1.21 6.66
N VAL A 33 0.09 2.04 6.66
CA VAL A 33 -0.03 3.45 6.28
C VAL A 33 0.19 3.62 4.78
N GLN A 34 -0.43 4.65 4.20
CA GLN A 34 -0.53 4.83 2.75
C GLN A 34 0.84 4.89 2.06
N GLU A 35 1.82 5.53 2.69
CA GLU A 35 3.20 5.67 2.20
C GLU A 35 4.00 4.35 2.19
N LYS A 36 3.52 3.32 2.91
CA LYS A 36 4.11 1.97 2.88
C LYS A 36 3.33 1.01 1.97
N ALA A 37 2.18 1.42 1.44
CA ALA A 37 1.23 0.52 0.80
C ALA A 37 1.68 0.04 -0.59
N VAL A 38 1.37 -1.22 -0.89
CA VAL A 38 1.61 -1.89 -2.17
C VAL A 38 0.30 -2.36 -2.74
N TYR A 39 0.01 -1.96 -3.97
CA TYR A 39 -1.19 -2.29 -4.70
C TYR A 39 -0.87 -3.08 -5.95
N VAL A 40 -1.79 -3.95 -6.37
CA VAL A 40 -1.69 -4.73 -7.61
C VAL A 40 -2.99 -4.67 -8.38
N ASP A 41 -2.89 -4.76 -9.70
CA ASP A 41 -4.06 -4.89 -10.55
C ASP A 41 -4.63 -6.31 -10.51
N MET A 42 -5.84 -6.48 -11.07
CA MET A 42 -6.56 -7.75 -10.99
C MET A 42 -5.81 -8.92 -11.66
N ASP A 43 -5.03 -8.65 -12.71
CA ASP A 43 -4.25 -9.68 -13.41
C ASP A 43 -2.81 -9.78 -12.89
N ASN A 44 -2.44 -8.98 -11.88
CA ASN A 44 -1.09 -8.87 -11.35
C ASN A 44 -0.07 -8.67 -12.49
N ALA A 45 -0.42 -7.79 -13.43
CA ALA A 45 0.42 -7.30 -14.52
C ALA A 45 1.37 -6.19 -14.06
N TYR A 46 1.03 -5.44 -13.02
CA TYR A 46 1.87 -4.40 -12.46
C TYR A 46 1.61 -4.15 -10.97
N GLU A 47 2.59 -3.57 -10.29
CA GLU A 47 2.48 -3.16 -8.90
C GLU A 47 2.65 -1.64 -8.78
N LEU A 48 1.82 -1.02 -7.94
CA LEU A 48 1.97 0.36 -7.51
C LEU A 48 2.45 0.36 -6.05
N ARG A 49 3.60 0.96 -5.78
CA ARG A 49 4.24 0.97 -4.46
C ARG A 49 4.41 2.41 -4.01
N PHE A 50 3.74 2.79 -2.94
CA PHE A 50 3.99 4.08 -2.32
C PHE A 50 5.35 4.11 -1.62
N GLU A 51 5.89 5.31 -1.51
CA GLU A 51 7.15 5.59 -0.84
C GLU A 51 6.96 6.79 0.10
N PRO A 52 7.62 6.81 1.28
CA PRO A 52 7.68 7.98 2.14
C PRO A 52 8.18 9.21 1.38
N MET A 53 7.70 10.37 1.78
CA MET A 53 8.10 11.60 1.13
C MET A 53 9.16 12.36 1.91
N ASP A 54 10.19 12.83 1.20
CA ASP A 54 11.00 13.94 1.69
C ASP A 54 10.18 15.23 1.61
N SER A 55 10.38 16.15 2.54
CA SER A 55 9.54 17.33 2.79
C SER A 55 9.36 18.25 1.56
N GLU A 56 8.44 17.91 0.67
CA GLU A 56 8.02 18.72 -0.48
C GLU A 56 6.54 19.07 -0.33
N SER A 57 6.23 20.35 -0.18
CA SER A 57 4.92 20.80 0.31
C SER A 57 3.75 20.65 -0.68
N ALA A 58 4.01 20.46 -1.97
CA ALA A 58 2.96 20.36 -3.00
C ALA A 58 2.64 18.91 -3.40
N VAL A 59 3.57 17.99 -3.19
CA VAL A 59 3.35 16.56 -3.38
C VAL A 59 2.71 16.04 -2.09
N SER A 60 1.69 15.21 -2.21
CA SER A 60 0.98 14.59 -1.09
C SER A 60 1.30 13.11 -0.94
N ASN A 61 1.67 12.47 -2.04
CA ASN A 61 2.14 11.09 -2.08
C ASN A 61 3.13 10.89 -3.23
N LYS A 62 4.10 10.00 -3.03
CA LYS A 62 4.99 9.49 -4.08
C LYS A 62 4.80 7.98 -4.22
N PHE A 63 4.91 7.46 -5.45
CA PHE A 63 4.82 6.04 -5.70
C PHE A 63 5.63 5.62 -6.92
N LYS A 64 5.94 4.34 -7.03
CA LYS A 64 6.51 3.69 -8.20
C LYS A 64 5.51 2.72 -8.81
N LEU A 65 5.48 2.69 -10.14
CA LEU A 65 4.69 1.74 -10.92
C LEU A 65 5.62 0.75 -11.61
N ALA A 66 5.69 -0.48 -11.13
CA ALA A 66 6.56 -1.52 -11.67
C ALA A 66 5.76 -2.49 -12.54
N VAL A 67 6.18 -2.67 -13.80
CA VAL A 67 5.57 -3.67 -14.68
C VAL A 67 6.16 -5.05 -14.37
N ARG A 68 5.30 -6.01 -14.05
CA ARG A 68 5.73 -7.33 -13.60
C ARG A 68 6.51 -8.07 -14.68
N ASN A 69 7.51 -8.84 -14.27
CA ASN A 69 8.40 -9.62 -15.14
C ASN A 69 9.26 -8.76 -16.08
N THR A 70 9.44 -7.49 -15.76
CA THR A 70 10.30 -6.56 -16.49
C THR A 70 11.13 -5.75 -15.49
N ALA A 71 12.13 -5.01 -16.00
CA ALA A 71 12.84 -4.01 -15.22
C ALA A 71 12.20 -2.61 -15.32
N LEU A 72 11.02 -2.49 -15.94
CA LEU A 72 10.39 -1.19 -16.21
C LEU A 72 9.71 -0.67 -14.94
N VAL A 73 10.12 0.52 -14.52
CA VAL A 73 9.55 1.25 -13.40
C VAL A 73 9.28 2.68 -13.83
N ALA A 74 8.05 3.14 -13.63
CA ALA A 74 7.66 4.52 -13.82
C ALA A 74 7.47 5.21 -12.47
N GLU A 75 7.65 6.52 -12.45
CA GLU A 75 7.54 7.35 -11.25
C GLU A 75 6.17 8.02 -11.19
N GLY A 76 5.58 8.02 -10.01
CA GLY A 76 4.26 8.55 -9.74
C GLY A 76 4.31 9.60 -8.64
N VAL A 77 3.62 10.72 -8.88
CA VAL A 77 3.41 11.76 -7.88
C VAL A 77 1.94 12.09 -7.81
N VAL A 78 1.46 12.40 -6.60
CA VAL A 78 0.10 12.89 -6.38
C VAL A 78 0.19 14.24 -5.72
N MET A 79 -0.36 15.27 -6.36
CA MET A 79 -0.54 16.59 -5.78
C MET A 79 -1.96 16.71 -5.27
N ARG A 80 -2.15 17.40 -4.15
CA ARG A 80 -3.48 17.64 -3.60
C ARG A 80 -3.92 19.07 -3.87
N SER A 81 -5.19 19.26 -4.19
CA SER A 81 -5.78 20.59 -4.31
C SER A 81 -5.85 21.30 -2.95
N ASP A 82 -5.95 22.63 -2.98
CA ASP A 82 -6.09 23.46 -1.77
C ASP A 82 -7.31 23.07 -0.92
N ASP A 83 -8.40 22.64 -1.56
CA ASP A 83 -9.62 22.15 -0.88
C ASP A 83 -9.47 20.75 -0.26
N GLN A 84 -8.32 20.09 -0.45
CA GLN A 84 -7.99 18.73 0.01
C GLN A 84 -8.87 17.61 -0.57
N LEU A 85 -9.81 17.93 -1.46
CA LEU A 85 -10.78 16.97 -1.99
C LEU A 85 -10.31 16.25 -3.25
N ARG A 86 -9.30 16.81 -3.96
CA ARG A 86 -8.79 16.26 -5.21
C ARG A 86 -7.34 15.84 -5.06
N ALA A 87 -7.05 14.63 -5.53
CA ALA A 87 -5.72 14.04 -5.58
C ALA A 87 -5.33 13.89 -7.05
N ASP A 88 -4.64 14.88 -7.59
CA ASP A 88 -4.13 14.96 -8.95
C ASP A 88 -2.86 14.12 -9.10
N GLY A 89 -2.99 12.95 -9.70
CA GLY A 89 -1.88 12.04 -9.98
C GLY A 89 -1.25 12.29 -11.36
N ARG A 90 0.05 12.01 -11.43
CA ARG A 90 0.81 11.90 -12.69
C ARG A 90 1.77 10.74 -12.61
N ILE A 91 1.89 9.99 -13.70
CA ILE A 91 2.87 8.92 -13.89
C ILE A 91 3.78 9.31 -15.06
N MET A 92 5.08 9.28 -14.81
CA MET A 92 6.13 9.70 -15.73
C MET A 92 7.13 8.57 -15.89
N PHE A 93 7.67 8.40 -17.10
CA PHE A 93 8.64 7.35 -17.40
C PHE A 93 9.80 7.93 -18.21
N GLU A 94 11.02 7.81 -17.67
CA GLU A 94 12.26 8.27 -18.32
C GLU A 94 12.16 9.74 -18.82
N CYS A 95 11.59 10.63 -18.00
CA CYS A 95 11.54 12.05 -18.34
C CYS A 95 12.95 12.66 -18.32
N PRO A 96 13.33 13.48 -19.33
CA PRO A 96 14.61 14.16 -19.33
C PRO A 96 14.68 15.20 -18.20
N GLU A 97 15.89 15.45 -17.71
CA GLU A 97 16.18 16.46 -16.68
C GLU A 97 16.73 17.75 -17.30
N GLY A 98 16.69 18.86 -16.55
CA GLY A 98 17.26 20.15 -16.96
C GLY A 98 16.26 21.07 -17.65
N ASP A 99 16.61 21.60 -18.83
CA ASP A 99 15.75 22.47 -19.62
C ASP A 99 14.74 21.63 -20.42
N VAL A 100 13.64 21.27 -19.75
CA VAL A 100 12.61 20.37 -20.29
C VAL A 100 11.48 21.18 -20.92
N THR A 101 11.16 20.94 -22.19
CA THR A 101 10.01 21.61 -22.81
C THR A 101 8.69 20.96 -22.41
N GLY A 102 7.59 21.69 -22.57
CA GLY A 102 6.25 21.10 -22.38
C GLY A 102 5.95 19.95 -23.34
N ALA A 103 6.63 19.86 -24.50
CA ALA A 103 6.49 18.74 -25.41
C ALA A 103 7.19 17.49 -24.88
N ASP A 104 8.40 17.66 -24.33
CA ASP A 104 9.16 16.57 -23.72
C ASP A 104 8.40 15.98 -22.51
N LEU A 105 7.85 16.85 -21.64
CA LEU A 105 7.03 16.41 -20.51
C LEU A 105 5.80 15.61 -20.95
N ARG A 106 5.14 16.02 -22.04
CA ARG A 106 3.99 15.26 -22.57
C ARG A 106 4.41 13.92 -23.16
N ALA A 107 5.57 13.85 -23.80
CA ALA A 107 6.08 12.62 -24.42
C ALA A 107 6.47 11.56 -23.38
N CYS A 108 6.99 11.99 -22.22
CA CYS A 108 7.39 11.10 -21.13
C CYS A 108 6.30 10.90 -20.05
N THR A 109 5.19 11.65 -20.10
CA THR A 109 4.03 11.42 -19.22
C THR A 109 3.24 10.21 -19.73
N VAL A 110 3.17 9.17 -18.90
CA VAL A 110 2.41 7.94 -19.16
C VAL A 110 0.92 8.17 -18.89
N TRP A 111 0.60 8.80 -17.76
CA TRP A 111 -0.78 9.03 -17.32
C TRP A 111 -0.88 10.28 -16.47
N GLN A 112 -2.04 10.95 -16.53
CA GLN A 112 -2.39 12.07 -15.68
C GLN A 112 -3.90 12.03 -15.40
N GLY A 113 -4.29 12.18 -14.14
CA GLY A 113 -5.70 12.18 -13.75
C GLY A 113 -5.91 12.14 -12.23
N MET A 114 -7.17 12.03 -11.82
CA MET A 114 -7.51 11.89 -10.39
C MET A 114 -7.15 10.50 -9.88
N VAL A 115 -6.62 10.42 -8.66
CA VAL A 115 -6.45 9.17 -7.91
C VAL A 115 -7.55 9.10 -6.86
N TYR A 116 -8.39 8.06 -6.95
CA TYR A 116 -9.43 7.80 -5.97
C TYR A 116 -9.07 6.61 -5.10
N ALA A 117 -9.47 6.65 -3.85
CA ALA A 117 -9.48 5.51 -2.95
C ALA A 117 -10.89 4.95 -2.82
N SER A 118 -11.00 3.65 -2.60
CA SER A 118 -12.24 3.04 -2.14
C SER A 118 -12.02 2.05 -1.02
N ASP A 119 -13.04 1.91 -0.18
CA ASP A 119 -13.13 0.79 0.74
C ASP A 119 -13.68 -0.47 0.05
N LEU A 120 -13.70 -1.59 0.76
CA LEU A 120 -14.27 -2.84 0.24
C LEU A 120 -15.79 -2.77 -0.06
N LYS A 121 -16.50 -1.78 0.50
CA LYS A 121 -17.93 -1.53 0.26
C LYS A 121 -18.18 -0.67 -0.97
N GLY A 122 -17.14 -0.12 -1.59
CA GLY A 122 -17.21 0.72 -2.77
C GLY A 122 -17.45 2.20 -2.47
N HIS A 123 -17.30 2.66 -1.23
CA HIS A 123 -17.32 4.10 -0.94
C HIS A 123 -16.05 4.74 -1.50
N ILE A 124 -16.25 5.75 -2.35
CA ILE A 124 -15.16 6.48 -2.99
C ILE A 124 -14.78 7.68 -2.13
N ARG A 125 -13.47 7.90 -1.93
CA ARG A 125 -12.91 9.03 -1.20
C ARG A 125 -11.62 9.52 -1.87
N ALA A 126 -11.12 10.67 -1.40
CA ALA A 126 -9.79 11.13 -1.76
C ALA A 126 -8.72 10.12 -1.31
N LEU A 127 -7.61 10.04 -2.04
CA LEU A 127 -6.46 9.24 -1.64
C LEU A 127 -6.00 9.64 -0.23
N PRO A 128 -5.75 8.70 0.70
CA PRO A 128 -5.21 9.01 2.01
C PRO A 128 -3.90 9.79 1.95
N ALA A 129 -3.63 10.61 2.96
CA ALA A 129 -2.35 11.29 3.12
C ALA A 129 -1.28 10.34 3.69
N GLU A 130 -0.02 10.79 3.68
CA GLU A 130 1.05 10.14 4.44
C GLU A 130 0.69 10.08 5.94
N GLY A 131 0.97 8.94 6.57
CA GLY A 131 0.62 8.60 7.94
C GLY A 131 -0.83 8.14 8.14
N GLU A 132 -1.70 8.27 7.14
CA GLU A 132 -3.07 7.76 7.20
C GLU A 132 -3.13 6.29 6.79
N SER A 133 -4.16 5.58 7.29
CA SER A 133 -4.39 4.18 6.93
C SER A 133 -4.58 4.01 5.42
N ALA A 134 -3.84 3.04 4.87
CA ALA A 134 -3.88 2.70 3.45
C ALA A 134 -5.31 2.38 2.99
N ALA A 135 -5.65 2.85 1.80
CA ALA A 135 -6.91 2.48 1.16
C ALA A 135 -6.94 0.98 0.81
N ASP A 136 -8.13 0.36 0.85
CA ASP A 136 -8.30 -1.04 0.42
C ASP A 136 -8.09 -1.19 -1.09
N ARG A 137 -8.55 -0.20 -1.87
CA ARG A 137 -8.42 -0.15 -3.33
C ARG A 137 -8.14 1.25 -3.83
N LEU A 138 -7.47 1.31 -4.96
CA LEU A 138 -7.28 2.55 -5.73
C LEU A 138 -7.99 2.46 -7.07
N PHE A 139 -8.42 3.61 -7.56
CA PHE A 139 -8.96 3.76 -8.90
C PHE A 139 -8.26 4.93 -9.60
N LEU A 140 -7.57 4.61 -10.69
CA LEU A 140 -6.84 5.52 -11.55
C LEU A 140 -7.50 5.49 -12.94
N PRO A 141 -8.50 6.35 -13.19
CA PRO A 141 -9.30 6.28 -14.41
C PRO A 141 -8.44 6.33 -15.66
N ALA A 142 -8.70 5.43 -16.61
CA ALA A 142 -8.01 5.32 -17.89
C ALA A 142 -6.50 5.02 -17.81
N LEU A 143 -5.99 4.54 -16.67
CA LEU A 143 -4.60 4.11 -16.53
C LEU A 143 -4.22 3.02 -17.53
N GLY A 144 -5.06 2.01 -17.68
CA GLY A 144 -4.90 0.90 -18.62
C GLY A 144 -4.63 1.37 -20.05
N PRO A 145 -5.58 2.09 -20.67
CA PRO A 145 -5.41 2.69 -21.98
C PRO A 145 -4.23 3.67 -22.09
N SER A 146 -3.93 4.42 -21.04
CA SER A 146 -2.78 5.34 -21.00
C SER A 146 -1.45 4.62 -21.08
N ILE A 147 -1.27 3.57 -20.27
CA ILE A 147 -0.07 2.73 -20.32
C ILE A 147 0.09 2.15 -21.72
N GLN A 148 -0.97 1.56 -22.30
CA GLN A 148 -0.92 0.96 -23.65
C GLN A 148 -0.47 1.91 -24.76
N LYS A 149 -0.77 3.21 -24.64
CA LYS A 149 -0.42 4.22 -25.64
C LYS A 149 0.94 4.88 -25.39
N SER A 150 1.54 4.63 -24.22
CA SER A 150 2.77 5.27 -23.79
C SER A 150 4.03 4.51 -24.24
N SER A 151 5.20 5.14 -24.10
CA SER A 151 6.51 4.53 -24.34
C SER A 151 6.84 3.36 -23.39
N LEU A 152 6.15 3.29 -22.25
CA LEU A 152 6.18 2.16 -21.31
C LEU A 152 5.69 0.87 -21.99
N TRP A 153 4.79 1.01 -22.98
CA TRP A 153 4.20 -0.06 -23.76
C TRP A 153 4.80 -0.13 -25.17
N GLY A 154 5.88 -0.90 -25.31
CA GLY A 154 6.57 -1.13 -26.58
C GLY A 154 6.67 -2.61 -26.94
N LYS A 155 7.10 -2.93 -28.17
CA LYS A 155 7.33 -4.32 -28.62
C LYS A 155 8.19 -5.08 -27.60
N GLY A 156 7.62 -6.11 -26.98
CA GLY A 156 8.31 -6.98 -26.02
C GLY A 156 8.43 -6.42 -24.60
N LYS A 157 7.80 -5.27 -24.28
CA LYS A 157 7.90 -4.62 -22.96
C LYS A 157 6.78 -5.04 -22.00
N ALA A 158 5.52 -4.91 -22.41
CA ALA A 158 4.37 -5.29 -21.59
C ALA A 158 3.26 -5.87 -22.49
N THR A 159 2.62 -6.96 -22.05
CA THR A 159 1.69 -7.74 -22.89
C THR A 159 0.27 -7.86 -22.34
N VAL A 160 0.03 -7.47 -21.07
CA VAL A 160 -1.28 -7.52 -20.41
C VAL A 160 -1.82 -6.11 -20.16
N ALA A 161 -2.99 -5.82 -20.75
CA ALA A 161 -3.68 -4.54 -20.62
C ALA A 161 -3.97 -4.27 -19.13
N PRO A 162 -3.40 -3.21 -18.54
CA PRO A 162 -3.56 -2.99 -17.11
C PRO A 162 -4.99 -2.57 -16.77
N TRP A 163 -5.51 -3.04 -15.63
CA TRP A 163 -6.78 -2.55 -15.09
C TRP A 163 -6.63 -1.17 -14.47
N ASP A 164 -7.70 -0.37 -14.45
CA ASP A 164 -7.70 0.95 -13.79
C ASP A 164 -7.88 0.86 -12.27
N VAL A 165 -8.25 -0.32 -11.76
CA VAL A 165 -8.51 -0.58 -10.35
C VAL A 165 -7.42 -1.47 -9.77
N LEU A 166 -6.90 -1.05 -8.62
CA LEU A 166 -5.85 -1.73 -7.89
C LEU A 166 -6.34 -2.14 -6.51
N SER A 167 -5.92 -3.31 -6.03
CA SER A 167 -6.23 -3.80 -4.70
C SER A 167 -4.97 -3.80 -3.82
N LEU A 168 -5.14 -3.46 -2.54
CA LEU A 168 -4.08 -3.52 -1.56
C LEU A 168 -3.57 -4.97 -1.44
N LYS A 169 -2.29 -5.16 -1.72
CA LYS A 169 -1.58 -6.43 -1.56
C LYS A 169 -0.95 -6.55 -0.18
N GLY A 170 -0.51 -5.44 0.39
CA GLY A 170 0.15 -5.36 1.68
C GLY A 170 0.95 -4.07 1.81
N CYS A 171 1.90 -4.05 2.73
CA CYS A 171 2.74 -2.88 3.01
C CYS A 171 4.20 -3.33 3.06
N ASN A 172 5.09 -2.40 2.73
CA ASN A 172 6.51 -2.57 2.94
C ASN A 172 6.80 -2.51 4.44
N GLN A 173 7.79 -3.31 4.85
CA GLN A 173 8.38 -3.21 6.18
C GLN A 173 9.39 -2.07 6.20
#